data_AF-A0A839N301-F1
#
_entry.id   AF-A0A839N301-F1
#
_cell.length_a   1.000
_cell.length_b   1.000
_cell.length_c   1.000
_cell.angle_alpha   90.00
_cell.angle_beta   90.00
_cell.angle_gamma   90.00
#
_symmetry.space_group_name_H-M   'P 1'
#
loop_
_entity.id
_entity.type
_entity.pdbx_description
1 polymer ?
#
loop_
_entity_poly.entity_id
_entity_poly.type
_entity_poly.pdbx_seq_one_letter_code
_entity_poly.pdbx_strand_id
1 'polypeptide(L)'
;MIKSAAGAASYLVARKNSAKKIEQWLEGLIEGAGLAKTDARLKLRNLMLNMARRQAGEGRRRHDTREQVVLYLTAFNAWASEEPVSRLRYNAGEPVPVIPKI
;
A
#
# COMPACT_ATOMS: atom_id res chain seq x y z
N MET A 1 -11.05 8.56 -2.59
CA MET A 1 -10.97 7.09 -2.79
C MET A 1 -9.97 6.82 -3.91
N ILE A 2 -8.90 6.05 -3.64
CA ILE A 2 -7.94 5.66 -4.69
C ILE A 2 -8.68 4.72 -5.65
N LYS A 3 -9.04 5.19 -6.84
CA LYS A 3 -9.69 4.39 -7.90
C LYS A 3 -8.65 3.46 -8.55
N SER A 4 -8.11 2.52 -7.77
CA SER A 4 -7.00 1.65 -8.17
C SER A 4 -7.15 0.26 -7.58
N ALA A 5 -6.38 -0.71 -8.07
CA ALA A 5 -6.41 -2.08 -7.60
C ALA A 5 -5.97 -2.23 -6.13
N ALA A 6 -5.25 -1.23 -5.60
CA ALA A 6 -4.96 -1.14 -4.16
C ALA A 6 -6.24 -1.00 -3.30
N GLY A 7 -7.32 -0.43 -3.86
CA GLY A 7 -8.62 -0.37 -3.18
C GLY A 7 -9.25 -1.75 -2.99
N ALA A 8 -9.12 -2.64 -3.98
CA ALA A 8 -9.58 -4.03 -3.86
C ALA A 8 -8.76 -4.79 -2.79
N ALA A 9 -7.44 -4.56 -2.75
CA ALA A 9 -6.59 -5.12 -1.69
C ALA A 9 -7.00 -4.62 -0.30
N SER A 10 -7.34 -3.33 -0.16
CA SER A 10 -7.87 -2.76 1.08
C SER A 10 -9.15 -3.43 1.56
N TYR A 11 -10.07 -3.76 0.64
CA TYR A 11 -11.30 -4.49 1.00
C TYR A 11 -11.01 -5.90 1.53
N LEU A 12 -10.10 -6.63 0.87
CA LEU A 12 -9.71 -7.98 1.33
C LEU A 12 -9.03 -7.96 2.69
N VAL A 13 -8.15 -6.97 2.91
CA VAL A 13 -7.49 -6.75 4.20
C VAL A 13 -8.51 -6.41 5.29
N ALA A 14 -9.50 -5.57 4.97
CA ALA A 14 -10.59 -5.24 5.88
C ALA A 14 -11.46 -6.45 6.24
N ARG A 15 -11.73 -7.34 5.28
CA ARG A 15 -12.53 -8.55 5.51
C ARG A 15 -11.83 -9.57 6.42
N LYS A 16 -10.49 -9.61 6.41
CA LYS A 16 -9.70 -10.60 7.18
C LYS A 16 -9.40 -10.15 8.62
N ASN A 17 -9.46 -8.85 8.89
CA ASN A 17 -9.02 -8.24 10.15
C ASN A 17 -10.14 -7.50 10.87
N SER A 18 -9.92 -7.10 12.13
CA SER A 18 -10.92 -6.34 12.89
C SER A 18 -11.00 -4.88 12.41
N ALA A 19 -12.21 -4.31 12.44
CA ALA A 19 -12.45 -2.93 12.01
C ALA A 19 -11.53 -1.93 12.70
N LYS A 20 -11.34 -2.04 14.03
CA LYS A 20 -10.48 -1.16 14.82
C LYS A 20 -9.02 -1.13 14.35
N LYS A 21 -8.45 -2.29 13.99
CA LYS A 21 -7.06 -2.37 13.53
C LYS A 21 -6.91 -1.79 12.13
N ILE A 22 -7.93 -2.00 11.30
CA ILE A 22 -7.98 -1.46 9.94
C ILE A 22 -8.16 0.05 9.95
N GLU A 23 -8.93 0.58 10.88
CA GLU A 23 -9.07 2.03 11.09
C GLU A 23 -7.72 2.69 11.35
N GLN A 24 -6.91 2.16 12.28
CA GLN A 24 -5.56 2.69 12.56
C GLN A 24 -4.62 2.65 11.34
N TRP A 25 -4.73 1.60 10.53
CA TRP A 25 -4.00 1.50 9.27
C TRP A 25 -4.45 2.58 8.27
N LEU A 26 -5.76 2.74 8.09
CA LEU A 26 -6.36 3.68 7.15
C LEU A 26 -6.13 5.14 7.56
N GLU A 27 -6.30 5.48 8.83
CA GLU A 27 -6.00 6.81 9.37
C GLU A 27 -4.56 7.21 9.09
N GLY A 28 -3.59 6.34 9.40
CA GLY A 28 -2.19 6.62 9.11
C GLY A 28 -1.91 6.75 7.60
N LEU A 29 -2.59 5.98 6.74
CA LEU A 29 -2.49 6.14 5.29
C LEU A 29 -3.10 7.46 4.79
N ILE A 30 -4.20 7.93 5.39
CA ILE A 30 -4.97 9.10 4.96
C ILE A 30 -4.37 10.39 5.50
N GLU A 31 -3.90 10.41 6.73
CA GLU A 31 -3.30 11.59 7.34
C GLU A 31 -1.82 11.70 6.95
N GLY A 32 -1.06 10.62 7.19
CA GLY A 32 0.39 10.60 7.01
C GLY A 32 1.17 11.50 7.98
N ALA A 33 0.49 12.20 8.88
CA ALA A 33 1.09 13.08 9.88
C ALA A 33 1.71 12.27 11.03
N GLY A 34 2.86 12.73 11.56
CA GLY A 34 3.55 12.06 12.67
C GLY A 34 4.19 10.71 12.32
N LEU A 35 4.07 10.23 11.08
CA LEU A 35 4.67 8.96 10.64
C LEU A 35 6.17 9.10 10.40
N ALA A 36 6.93 8.10 10.84
CA ALA A 36 8.35 8.02 10.57
C ALA A 36 8.62 7.94 9.06
N LYS A 37 9.81 8.42 8.62
CA LYS A 37 10.22 8.35 7.20
C LYS A 37 10.28 6.93 6.65
N THR A 38 10.36 5.92 7.52
CA THR A 38 10.38 4.48 7.23
C THR A 38 9.02 3.80 7.44
N ASP A 39 7.98 4.53 7.85
CA ASP A 39 6.66 3.94 8.06
C ASP A 39 6.06 3.49 6.72
N ALA A 40 5.59 2.24 6.69
CA ALA A 40 5.06 1.62 5.49
C ALA A 40 3.82 2.35 4.94
N ARG A 41 2.99 2.95 5.79
CA ARG A 41 1.82 3.75 5.40
C ARG A 41 2.26 4.98 4.62
N LEU A 42 3.27 5.70 5.13
CA LEU A 42 3.81 6.88 4.47
C LEU A 42 4.44 6.53 3.11
N LYS A 43 5.16 5.40 3.02
CA LYS A 43 5.71 4.91 1.74
C LYS A 43 4.64 4.58 0.73
N LEU A 44 3.60 3.87 1.15
CA LEU A 44 2.50 3.48 0.27
C LEU A 44 1.73 4.71 -0.22
N ARG A 45 1.39 5.64 0.69
CA ARG A 45 0.73 6.91 0.37
C ARG A 45 1.49 7.67 -0.71
N ASN A 46 2.78 7.92 -0.48
CA ASN A 46 3.60 8.68 -1.43
C ASN A 46 3.74 7.97 -2.77
N LEU A 47 3.87 6.64 -2.77
CA LEU A 47 3.91 5.83 -3.99
C LEU A 47 2.60 5.99 -4.79
N MET A 48 1.45 5.82 -4.14
CA MET A 48 0.13 5.95 -4.78
C MET A 48 -0.13 7.37 -5.30
N LEU A 49 0.26 8.40 -4.56
CA LEU A 49 0.17 9.79 -5.01
C LEU A 49 1.05 10.06 -6.23
N ASN A 50 2.29 9.54 -6.22
CA ASN A 50 3.19 9.66 -7.38
C ASN A 50 2.66 8.91 -8.61
N MET A 51 2.00 7.77 -8.40
CA MET A 51 1.32 7.06 -9.50
C MET A 51 0.10 7.82 -10.03
N ALA A 52 -0.64 8.52 -9.16
CA ALA A 52 -1.83 9.29 -9.55
C ALA A 52 -1.50 10.61 -10.26
N ARG A 53 -0.36 11.25 -9.92
CA ARG A 53 0.08 12.53 -10.53
C ARG A 53 0.59 12.41 -11.97
N ARG A 54 0.57 11.22 -12.56
CA ARG A 54 1.04 10.97 -13.93
C ARG A 54 0.28 11.83 -14.94
N GLN A 55 1.01 12.65 -15.71
CA GLN A 55 0.46 13.42 -16.82
C GLN A 55 0.42 12.57 -18.10
N ALA A 56 -0.57 12.84 -18.95
CA ALA A 56 -0.64 12.23 -20.27
C ALA A 56 0.58 12.66 -21.10
N GLY A 57 1.38 11.70 -21.59
CA GLY A 57 2.58 11.95 -22.40
C GLY A 57 3.92 11.65 -21.71
N GLU A 58 3.95 11.42 -20.40
CA GLU A 58 5.17 10.93 -19.73
C GLU A 58 5.44 9.46 -20.13
N GLY A 59 6.56 9.22 -20.81
CA GLY A 59 7.05 7.90 -21.21
C GLY A 59 7.53 7.06 -20.02
N ARG A 60 6.63 6.68 -19.12
CA ARG A 60 6.94 5.84 -17.94
C ARG A 60 6.06 4.60 -17.90
N ARG A 61 6.66 3.47 -17.52
CA ARG A 61 6.05 2.12 -17.46
C ARG A 61 4.64 2.17 -16.85
N ARG A 62 3.65 1.59 -17.55
CA ARG A 62 2.30 1.35 -17.01
C ARG A 62 2.43 0.42 -15.79
N HIS A 63 1.84 0.83 -14.67
CA HIS A 63 1.79 -0.03 -13.49
C HIS A 63 0.63 -1.00 -13.64
N ASP A 64 0.90 -2.29 -13.46
CA ASP A 64 -0.10 -3.34 -13.61
C ASP A 64 -0.99 -3.42 -12.37
N THR A 65 -2.24 -3.84 -12.54
CA THR A 65 -3.20 -4.10 -11.45
C THR A 65 -2.58 -4.95 -10.33
N ARG A 66 -1.82 -5.99 -10.70
CA ARG A 66 -1.11 -6.87 -9.77
C ARG A 66 -0.05 -6.13 -8.96
N GLU A 67 0.70 -5.23 -9.59
CA GLU A 67 1.74 -4.44 -8.92
C GLU A 67 1.14 -3.59 -7.80
N GLN A 68 0.03 -2.90 -8.06
CA GLN A 68 -0.65 -2.09 -7.04
C GLN A 68 -1.16 -2.92 -5.86
N VAL A 69 -1.70 -4.11 -6.13
CA VAL A 69 -2.15 -5.07 -5.09
C VAL A 69 -0.96 -5.53 -4.25
N VAL A 70 0.13 -5.97 -4.88
CA VAL A 70 1.32 -6.47 -4.17
C VAL A 70 1.96 -5.38 -3.33
N LEU A 71 2.10 -4.16 -3.86
CA LEU A 71 2.66 -3.02 -3.12
C LEU A 71 1.80 -2.65 -1.90
N TYR A 72 0.48 -2.69 -2.04
CA TYR A 72 -0.45 -2.46 -0.92
C TYR A 72 -0.25 -3.52 0.17
N LEU A 73 -0.26 -4.80 -0.20
CA LEU A 73 -0.12 -5.91 0.74
C LEU A 73 1.26 -5.92 1.40
N THR A 74 2.32 -5.63 0.66
CA THR A 74 3.68 -5.51 1.20
C THR A 74 3.75 -4.43 2.27
N ALA A 75 3.16 -3.26 2.00
CA ALA A 75 3.14 -2.17 2.97
C ALA A 75 2.28 -2.50 4.20
N PHE A 76 1.12 -3.14 4.01
CA PHE A 76 0.27 -3.58 5.10
C PHE A 76 0.99 -4.59 6.00
N ASN A 77 1.65 -5.58 5.41
CA ASN A 77 2.39 -6.61 6.14
C ASN A 77 3.55 -5.99 6.94
N ALA A 78 4.32 -5.08 6.33
CA ALA A 78 5.41 -4.43 7.02
C ALA A 78 4.91 -3.59 8.22
N TRP A 79 3.80 -2.87 8.08
CA TRP A 79 3.19 -2.17 9.21
C TRP A 79 2.66 -3.12 10.29
N ALA A 80 1.97 -4.18 9.89
CA ALA A 80 1.46 -5.21 10.78
C ALA A 80 2.57 -5.89 11.61
N SER A 81 3.78 -5.98 11.05
CA SER A 81 4.96 -6.56 11.69
C SER A 81 5.91 -5.52 12.30
N GLU A 82 5.52 -4.23 12.33
CA GLU A 82 6.34 -3.10 12.79
C GLU A 82 7.71 -3.00 12.09
N GLU A 83 7.79 -3.48 10.85
CA GLU A 83 9.02 -3.49 10.05
C GLU A 83 9.23 -2.13 9.36
N PRO A 84 10.44 -1.53 9.49
CA PRO A 84 10.77 -0.30 8.79
C PRO A 84 10.93 -0.54 7.30
N VAL A 85 10.21 0.24 6.48
CA VAL A 85 10.27 0.17 5.02
C VAL A 85 11.11 1.31 4.46
N SER A 86 12.26 0.99 3.86
CA SER A 86 13.05 1.98 3.13
C SER A 86 12.39 2.37 1.80
N ARG A 87 11.94 1.37 1.03
CA ARG A 87 11.29 1.50 -0.27
C ARG A 87 10.41 0.29 -0.57
N LEU A 88 9.21 0.54 -1.09
CA LEU A 88 8.34 -0.51 -1.64
C LEU A 88 8.81 -0.91 -3.04
N ARG A 89 8.91 -2.21 -3.30
CA ARG A 89 9.33 -2.79 -4.58
C ARG A 89 8.32 -3.83 -5.02
N TYR A 90 8.23 -4.00 -6.33
CA TYR A 90 7.44 -5.06 -6.96
C TYR A 90 8.35 -5.82 -7.91
N ASN A 91 8.40 -7.14 -7.73
CA ASN A 91 9.05 -8.06 -8.64
C ASN A 91 7.98 -9.00 -9.22
N ALA A 92 7.89 -9.09 -10.56
CA ALA A 92 6.81 -9.83 -11.21
C ALA A 92 6.86 -11.35 -10.93
N GLY A 93 8.04 -11.89 -10.63
CA GLY A 93 8.22 -13.31 -10.28
C GLY A 93 7.87 -13.64 -8.83
N GLU A 94 7.63 -12.65 -7.97
CA GLU A 94 7.31 -12.88 -6.57
C GLU A 94 5.82 -13.27 -6.39
N PRO A 95 5.53 -14.17 -5.44
CA PRO A 95 4.16 -14.49 -5.07
C PRO A 95 3.47 -13.26 -4.47
N VAL A 96 2.14 -13.20 -4.60
CA VAL A 96 1.36 -12.15 -3.95
C VAL A 96 1.43 -12.37 -2.42
N PRO A 97 1.79 -11.33 -1.63
CA PRO A 97 1.90 -11.49 -0.18
C PRO A 97 0.60 -11.96 0.46
N VAL A 98 0.69 -12.85 1.43
CA VAL A 98 -0.46 -13.31 2.21
C VAL A 98 -0.83 -12.23 3.22
N ILE A 99 -2.13 -11.92 3.34
CA ILE A 99 -2.63 -10.96 4.33
C ILE A 99 -2.47 -11.56 5.74
N PRO A 100 -1.72 -10.95 6.67
CA PRO A 100 -1.64 -11.40 8.05
C PRO A 100 -2.96 -11.12 8.77
N LYS A 101 -3.22 -11.90 9.82
CA LYS A 101 -4.29 -11.60 10.79
C LYS A 101 -3.63 -10.86 11.94
N ILE A 102 -4.03 -9.62 12.17
CA ILE A 102 -3.49 -8.78 13.23
C ILE A 102 -4.44 -8.61 14.38
#